data_AF-A0A914SPZ6-F1
#
_entry.id   AF-A0A914SPZ6-F1
#
_cell.length_a   1.000
_cell.length_b   1.000
_cell.length_c   1.000
_cell.angle_alpha   90.00
_cell.angle_beta   90.00
_cell.angle_gamma   90.00
#
_symmetry.space_group_name_H-M   'P 1'
#
loop_
_entity.id
_entity.type
_entity.pdbx_description
1 polymer ?
#
loop_
_entity_poly.entity_id
_entity_poly.type
_entity_poly.pdbx_seq_one_letter_code
_entity_poly.pdbx_strand_id
1 'polypeptide(L)' 'METYEKVFAAVETLLPENDGFECYKFKIGTYNEAVAEHFKLPYDDNTFAILVLNTPKMFET' A
#
# COMPACT_ATOMS: atom_id res chain seq x y z
N MET A 1 -1.82 13.32 14.64
CA MET A 1 -1.82 12.28 13.60
C MET A 1 -0.70 12.56 12.63
N GLU A 2 0.25 11.65 12.48
CA GLU A 2 1.39 11.78 11.56
C GLU A 2 0.91 11.89 10.11
N THR A 3 1.72 12.49 9.23
CA THR A 3 1.31 12.78 7.84
C THR A 3 0.92 11.52 7.05
N TYR A 4 1.63 10.40 7.22
CA TYR A 4 1.32 9.16 6.50
C TYR A 4 0.01 8.51 6.97
N GLU A 5 -0.37 8.68 8.23
CA GLU A 5 -1.65 8.17 8.75
C GLU A 5 -2.84 8.88 8.07
N LYS A 6 -2.71 10.18 7.76
CA LYS A 6 -3.71 10.91 6.97
C LYS A 6 -3.81 10.37 5.54
N VAL A 7 -2.66 10.07 4.93
CA VAL A 7 -2.63 9.50 3.58
C VAL A 7 -3.29 8.13 3.57
N PHE A 8 -2.94 7.27 4.53
CA PHE A 8 -3.53 5.93 4.63
C PHE A 8 -5.04 5.98 4.84
N ALA A 9 -5.52 6.78 5.80
CA ALA A 9 -6.96 6.93 6.04
C ALA A 9 -7.71 7.47 4.81
N ALA A 10 -7.09 8.38 4.05
CA ALA A 10 -7.67 8.87 2.80
C ALA A 10 -7.75 7.76 1.73
N VAL A 11 -6.74 6.89 1.64
CA VAL A 11 -6.75 5.74 0.72
C VAL A 11 -7.83 4.73 1.12
N GLU A 12 -7.97 4.38 2.40
CA GLU A 12 -9.05 3.48 2.88
C GLU A 12 -10.45 4.06 2.65
N THR A 13 -10.58 5.39 2.69
CA THR A 13 -11.85 6.07 2.36
C THR A 13 -12.18 5.98 0.88
N LEU A 14 -11.17 6.05 0.00
CA LEU A 14 -11.33 6.00 -1.45
C LEU A 14 -11.43 4.56 -1.99
N LEU A 15 -10.83 3.60 -1.30
CA LEU A 15 -10.76 2.18 -1.64
C LEU A 15 -11.26 1.36 -0.44
N PRO A 16 -12.56 1.42 -0.12
CA PRO A 16 -13.09 0.74 1.05
C PRO A 16 -13.16 -0.78 0.85
N GLU A 17 -13.01 -1.52 1.94
CA GLU A 17 -13.23 -2.98 1.97
C GLU A 17 -14.62 -3.37 1.46
N ASN A 18 -15.60 -2.48 1.64
CA ASN A 18 -16.94 -2.70 1.14
C ASN A 18 -17.04 -2.72 -0.39
N ASP A 19 -16.11 -2.07 -1.09
CA ASP A 19 -15.99 -2.13 -2.55
C ASP A 19 -14.95 -3.16 -2.99
N GLY A 20 -14.53 -4.01 -2.05
CA GLY A 20 -13.64 -5.14 -2.31
C GLY A 20 -12.17 -4.80 -2.38
N PHE A 21 -11.72 -3.71 -1.75
CA PHE A 21 -10.29 -3.37 -1.68
C PHE A 21 -9.69 -3.67 -0.31
N GLU A 22 -8.42 -4.08 -0.28
CA GLU A 22 -7.63 -4.19 0.95
C GLU A 22 -6.36 -3.35 0.80
N CYS A 23 -5.99 -2.61 1.86
CA CYS A 23 -4.84 -1.71 1.88
C CYS A 23 -3.87 -2.08 3.00
N TYR A 24 -2.58 -2.26 2.69
CA TYR A 24 -1.56 -2.65 3.66
C TYR A 24 -0.36 -1.71 3.64
N LYS A 25 0.02 -1.19 4.82
CA LYS A 25 1.19 -0.31 4.99
C LYS A 25 2.49 -1.11 4.92
N PHE A 26 3.49 -0.59 4.20
CA PHE A 26 4.85 -1.12 4.26
C PHE A 26 5.90 -0.01 4.03
N LYS A 27 7.16 -0.33 4.32
CA LYS A 27 8.32 0.52 4.01
C LYS A 27 8.99 0.04 2.74
N ILE A 28 9.45 0.95 1.89
CA ILE A 28 10.20 0.58 0.69
C ILE A 28 11.45 -0.24 1.02
N GLY A 29 12.15 0.06 2.12
CA GLY A 29 13.30 -0.75 2.57
C GLY A 29 12.96 -2.23 2.76
N THR A 30 11.82 -2.53 3.37
CA THR A 30 11.34 -3.91 3.55
C THR A 30 11.08 -4.63 2.24
N TYR A 31 10.60 -3.92 1.20
CA TYR A 31 10.44 -4.47 -0.13
C TYR A 31 11.80 -4.70 -0.82
N ASN A 32 12.68 -3.70 -0.79
CA ASN A 32 13.99 -3.73 -1.44
C ASN A 32 14.92 -4.82 -0.86
N GLU A 33 14.78 -5.15 0.42
CA GLU A 33 15.50 -6.27 1.07
C GLU A 33 15.04 -7.64 0.56
N ALA A 34 13.79 -7.76 0.09
CA ALA A 34 13.19 -9.03 -0.32
C ALA A 34 13.42 -9.38 -1.80
N VAL A 35 13.86 -8.41 -2.63
CA VAL A 35 13.96 -8.56 -4.08
C VAL A 35 15.40 -8.47 -4.60
N ALA A 36 15.65 -9.01 -5.79
CA ALA A 36 16.94 -8.85 -6.46
C ALA A 36 17.17 -7.40 -6.90
N GLU A 37 18.44 -7.01 -7.06
CA GLU A 37 18.87 -5.62 -7.34
C GLU A 37 18.07 -4.92 -8.44
N HIS A 38 17.76 -5.62 -9.54
CA HIS A 38 17.05 -5.07 -10.69
C HIS A 38 15.58 -4.73 -10.42
N PHE A 39 15.00 -5.24 -9.32
CA PHE A 39 13.62 -4.96 -8.91
C PHE A 39 13.53 -3.91 -7.80
N LYS A 40 14.67 -3.43 -7.28
CA LYS A 40 14.65 -2.41 -6.22
C LYS A 40 14.01 -1.12 -6.70
N LEU A 41 13.18 -0.54 -5.84
CA LEU A 41 12.55 0.75 -6.07
C LEU A 41 13.49 1.87 -5.57
N PRO A 42 13.74 2.92 -6.38
CA PRO A 42 14.72 3.96 -6.08
C PRO A 42 14.18 5.03 -5.11
N TYR A 43 13.74 4.61 -3.92
CA TYR A 43 13.29 5.49 -2.85
C TYR A 43 14.05 5.22 -1.55
N ASP A 44 14.01 6.17 -0.61
CA ASP A 44 14.59 5.99 0.73
C ASP A 44 13.94 4.81 1.46
N ASP A 45 14.70 4.07 2.26
CA ASP A 45 14.23 2.87 2.95
C ASP A 45 13.04 3.15 3.89
N ASN A 46 12.94 4.36 4.47
CA ASN A 46 11.83 4.79 5.31
C ASN A 46 10.65 5.39 4.54
N THR A 47 10.68 5.35 3.21
CA THR A 47 9.55 5.80 2.38
C THR A 47 8.33 4.93 2.69
N PHE A 48 7.23 5.60 3.03
CA PHE A 48 5.93 4.99 3.28
C PHE A 48 5.29 4.55 1.95
N ALA A 49 4.79 3.31 1.92
CA ALA A 49 4.08 2.75 0.77
C ALA A 49 2.82 1.99 1.22
N ILE A 50 1.88 1.84 0.29
CA ILE A 50 0.62 1.13 0.50
C ILE A 50 0.47 0.09 -0.61
N LEU A 51 0.30 -1.18 -0.22
CA LEU A 51 -0.09 -2.26 -1.12
C LEU A 51 -1.61 -2.28 -1.20
N VAL A 52 -2.15 -2.19 -2.41
CA VAL A 52 -3.60 -2.28 -2.69
C VAL A 52 -3.88 -3.60 -3.38
N LEU A 53 -4.84 -4.35 -2.86
CA LEU A 53 -5.30 -5.62 -3.40
C LEU A 53 -6.80 -5.54 -3.70
N ASN A 54 -7.24 -6.33 -4.68
CA ASN A 54 -8.65 -6.51 -4.97
C ASN A 54 -9.09 -7.88 -4.46
N THR A 55 -10.17 -7.91 -3.70
CA THR A 55 -10.90 -9.13 -3.33
C THR A 55 -11.92 -9.47 -4.42
N PRO A 56 -12.51 -10.69 -4.44
CA PRO A 56 -13.56 -11.03 -5.40
C PRO A 56 -14.75 -10.06 -5.40
N LYS A 57 -15.04 -9.43 -4.25
CA LYS A 57 -16.12 -8.46 -4.09
C LYS A 57 -15.99 -7.27 -5.04
N MET A 58 -14.77 -6.87 -5.40
CA MET A 58 -14.52 -5.75 -6.32
C MET A 58 -15.21 -5.95 -7.67
N PHE A 59 -15.29 -7.20 -8.14
CA PHE A 59 -15.96 -7.52 -9.41
C PHE A 59 -17.50 -7.50 -9.31
N GLU A 60 -18.05 -7.63 -8.11
CA GLU A 60 -19.50 -7.72 -7.86
C GLU A 60 -20.14 -6.36 -7.57
N THR A 61 -19.32 -5.34 -7.31
CA THR A 61 -19.71 -3.92 -7.14
C THR A 61 -19.85 -3.19 -8.46
#